data_AF-A0A7D6VTX4-F1
#
_entry.id   AF-A0A7D6VTX4-F1
#
_cell.length_a   1.000
_cell.length_b   1.000
_cell.length_c   1.000
_cell.angle_alpha   90.00
_cell.angle_beta   90.00
_cell.angle_gamma   90.00
#
_symmetry.space_group_name_H-M   'P 1'
#
loop_
_entity.id
_entity.type
_entity.pdbx_description
1 polymer ?
#
loop_
_entity_poly.entity_id
_entity_poly.type
_entity_poly.pdbx_seq_one_letter_code
_entity_poly.pdbx_strand_id
1 'polypeptide(L)'
;MNIREILKTEDSKLNFLRGLIRLSKIDGNVSDEEKLFFSQTAVQLEMKEESISLLENCWLSDEKIEVEFKTKRESLFFIQQAVQLCAMDGVYHDNEIKEIKLLGNELGLLESSIEKIEIWVEDGLKWQALGEHLLDIEA
;
A
#
# COMPACT_ATOMS: atom_id res chain seq x y z
N MET A 1 2.58 1.01 -14.15
CA MET A 1 3.87 0.35 -13.82
C MET A 1 3.57 -1.10 -13.50
N ASN A 2 4.34 -2.07 -14.01
CA ASN A 2 4.07 -3.48 -13.74
C ASN A 2 4.67 -3.89 -12.39
N ILE A 3 3.82 -4.16 -11.40
CA ILE A 3 4.22 -4.57 -10.04
C ILE A 3 5.21 -5.75 -10.08
N ARG A 4 5.03 -6.68 -11.02
CA ARG A 4 5.84 -7.89 -11.17
C ARG A 4 7.27 -7.62 -11.65
N GLU A 5 7.54 -6.47 -12.24
CA GLU A 5 8.90 -6.07 -12.63
C GLU A 5 9.73 -5.60 -11.44
N ILE A 6 9.06 -5.12 -10.38
CA ILE A 6 9.69 -4.63 -9.16
C ILE A 6 9.70 -5.73 -8.10
N LEU A 7 8.54 -6.32 -7.81
CA LEU A 7 8.38 -7.41 -6.84
C LEU A 7 8.58 -8.76 -7.55
N LYS A 8 9.84 -9.17 -7.65
CA LYS A 8 10.22 -10.38 -8.42
C LYS A 8 10.08 -11.67 -7.63
N THR A 9 10.21 -11.60 -6.30
CA THR A 9 10.18 -12.78 -5.44
C THR A 9 8.82 -12.95 -4.80
N GLU A 10 8.49 -14.18 -4.44
CA GLU A 10 7.27 -14.50 -3.70
C GLU A 10 7.25 -13.76 -2.36
N ASP A 11 8.38 -13.74 -1.65
CA ASP A 11 8.53 -13.02 -0.39
C ASP A 11 8.31 -11.51 -0.56
N SER A 12 8.78 -10.90 -1.66
CA SER A 12 8.53 -9.48 -1.95
C SER A 12 7.04 -9.19 -2.15
N LYS A 13 6.31 -10.09 -2.84
CA LYS A 13 4.85 -9.96 -3.04
C LYS A 13 4.08 -10.15 -1.73
N LEU A 14 4.49 -11.14 -0.93
CA LEU A 14 3.90 -11.41 0.38
C LEU A 14 4.08 -10.21 1.32
N ASN A 15 5.30 -9.68 1.43
CA ASN A 15 5.60 -8.51 2.26
C ASN A 15 4.87 -7.25 1.78
N PHE A 16 4.69 -7.10 0.46
CA PHE A 16 3.89 -6.02 -0.10
C PHE A 16 2.45 -6.05 0.42
N LEU A 17 1.77 -7.19 0.29
CA LEU A 17 0.39 -7.32 0.77
C LEU A 17 0.29 -7.24 2.29
N ARG A 18 1.24 -7.84 3.02
CA ARG A 18 1.34 -7.69 4.49
C ARG A 18 1.41 -6.25 4.94
N GLY A 19 2.22 -5.44 4.26
CA GLY A 19 2.34 -4.02 4.56
C GLY A 19 1.06 -3.25 4.27
N LEU A 20 0.34 -3.58 3.20
CA LEU A 20 -0.97 -2.96 2.92
C LEU A 20 -2.02 -3.38 3.96
N ILE A 21 -2.06 -4.64 4.36
CA ILE A 21 -2.96 -5.13 5.43
C ILE A 21 -2.66 -4.41 6.75
N ARG A 22 -1.39 -4.19 7.07
CA ARG A 22 -0.99 -3.44 8.26
C ARG A 22 -1.57 -2.03 8.26
N LEU A 23 -1.61 -1.36 7.11
CA LEU A 23 -2.21 -0.03 6.95
C LEU A 23 -3.73 -0.10 7.09
N SER A 24 -4.39 -1.07 6.46
CA SER A 24 -5.84 -1.30 6.63
C SER A 24 -6.25 -1.58 8.08
N LYS A 25 -5.34 -2.05 8.95
CA LYS A 25 -5.64 -2.33 10.36
C LYS A 25 -5.55 -1.10 11.27
N ILE A 26 -5.13 0.07 10.79
CA ILE A 26 -4.90 1.25 11.63
C ILE A 26 -6.20 1.69 12.33
N ASP A 27 -7.35 1.53 11.69
CA ASP A 27 -8.67 1.85 12.26
C ASP A 27 -9.23 0.74 13.17
N GLY A 28 -8.52 -0.39 13.27
CA GLY A 28 -8.79 -1.49 14.18
C GLY A 28 -9.45 -2.71 13.54
N ASN A 29 -9.88 -2.68 12.28
CA ASN A 29 -10.44 -3.89 11.66
C ASN A 29 -10.39 -3.90 10.13
N VAL A 30 -10.00 -5.04 9.54
CA VAL A 30 -10.07 -5.24 8.09
C VAL A 30 -11.48 -5.74 7.73
N SER A 31 -12.19 -5.01 6.90
CA SER A 31 -13.51 -5.37 6.38
C SER A 31 -13.48 -6.61 5.49
N ASP A 32 -14.64 -7.22 5.24
CA ASP A 32 -14.70 -8.40 4.35
C ASP A 32 -14.45 -8.01 2.88
N GLU A 33 -14.79 -6.78 2.50
CA GLU A 33 -14.45 -6.20 1.19
C GLU A 33 -12.93 -6.08 1.02
N GLU A 34 -12.21 -5.59 2.02
CA GLU A 34 -10.75 -5.49 2.00
C GLU A 34 -10.08 -6.86 1.97
N LYS A 35 -10.58 -7.83 2.76
CA LYS A 35 -10.08 -9.23 2.71
C LYS A 35 -10.24 -9.81 1.30
N LEU A 36 -11.39 -9.59 0.67
CA LEU A 36 -11.63 -10.03 -0.71
C LEU A 36 -10.67 -9.33 -1.68
N PHE A 37 -10.48 -8.02 -1.54
CA PHE A 37 -9.54 -7.24 -2.34
C PHE A 37 -8.10 -7.78 -2.23
N PHE A 38 -7.60 -8.03 -1.01
CA PHE A 38 -6.26 -8.57 -0.80
C PHE A 38 -6.11 -9.97 -1.38
N SER A 39 -7.12 -10.82 -1.22
CA SER A 39 -7.14 -12.17 -1.76
C SER A 39 -7.11 -12.17 -3.29
N GLN A 40 -7.93 -11.31 -3.92
CA GLN A 40 -7.94 -11.12 -5.37
C GLN A 40 -6.61 -10.55 -5.89
N THR A 41 -6.04 -9.58 -5.18
CA THR A 41 -4.74 -9.00 -5.52
C THR A 41 -3.64 -10.04 -5.44
N ALA A 42 -3.64 -10.92 -4.45
CA ALA A 42 -2.66 -12.01 -4.34
C ALA A 42 -2.73 -12.97 -5.53
N VAL A 43 -3.96 -13.31 -5.99
CA VAL A 43 -4.16 -14.10 -7.23
C VAL A 43 -3.67 -13.35 -8.47
N GLN A 44 -3.96 -12.04 -8.59
CA GLN A 44 -3.46 -11.21 -9.69
C GLN A 44 -1.93 -11.06 -9.68
N LEU A 45 -1.28 -11.19 -8.52
CA LEU A 45 0.16 -11.23 -8.39
C LEU A 45 0.75 -12.62 -8.68
N GLU A 46 -0.09 -13.61 -9.02
CA GLU A 46 0.30 -15.01 -9.25
C GLU A 46 1.09 -15.57 -8.06
N MET A 47 0.61 -15.28 -6.85
CA MET A 47 1.15 -15.86 -5.63
C MET A 47 0.70 -17.31 -5.49
N LYS A 48 1.53 -18.12 -4.83
CA LYS A 48 1.22 -19.50 -4.49
C LYS A 48 0.15 -19.53 -3.39
N GLU A 49 -0.72 -20.54 -3.43
CA GLU A 49 -1.77 -20.74 -2.42
C GLU A 49 -1.21 -20.73 -0.99
N GLU A 50 -0.07 -21.39 -0.77
CA GLU A 50 0.64 -21.39 0.53
C GLU A 50 0.94 -19.97 1.04
N SER A 51 1.38 -19.06 0.16
CA SER A 51 1.65 -17.66 0.51
C SER A 51 0.36 -16.88 0.76
N ILE A 52 -0.71 -17.18 0.02
CA ILE A 52 -2.03 -16.55 0.18
C ILE A 52 -2.60 -16.88 1.56
N SER A 53 -2.51 -18.15 1.98
CA SER A 53 -2.97 -18.58 3.32
C SER A 53 -2.22 -17.86 4.46
N LEU A 54 -0.97 -17.42 4.24
CA LEU A 54 -0.23 -16.63 5.23
C LEU A 54 -0.80 -15.21 5.42
N LEU A 55 -1.52 -14.67 4.44
CA LEU A 55 -2.17 -13.35 4.55
C LEU A 55 -3.37 -13.39 5.50
N GLU A 56 -4.09 -14.53 5.56
CA GLU A 56 -5.23 -14.70 6.45
C GLU A 56 -4.84 -14.49 7.92
N ASN A 57 -3.64 -14.94 8.30
CA ASN A 57 -3.12 -14.75 9.65
C ASN A 57 -2.88 -13.26 10.00
N CYS A 58 -2.64 -12.39 9.02
CA CYS A 58 -2.30 -10.99 9.26
C CYS A 58 -3.49 -10.16 9.78
N TRP A 59 -4.71 -10.45 9.33
CA TRP A 59 -5.92 -9.78 9.84
C TRP A 59 -6.65 -10.57 10.93
N LEU A 60 -6.27 -11.83 11.18
CA LEU A 60 -6.79 -12.63 12.32
C LEU A 60 -5.98 -12.46 13.61
N SER A 61 -4.69 -12.11 13.51
CA SER A 61 -3.78 -11.96 14.64
C SER A 61 -3.60 -10.49 15.04
N ASP A 62 -3.45 -10.21 16.33
CA ASP A 62 -3.04 -8.89 16.85
C ASP A 62 -1.52 -8.68 16.84
N GLU A 63 -0.75 -9.67 16.40
CA GLU A 63 0.69 -9.55 16.29
C GLU A 63 1.10 -8.46 15.30
N LYS A 64 2.22 -7.80 15.63
CA LYS A 64 2.81 -6.81 14.75
C LYS A 64 3.17 -7.47 13.42
N ILE A 65 2.68 -6.90 12.32
CA ILE A 65 3.04 -7.35 10.98
C ILE A 65 4.40 -6.73 10.61
N GLU A 66 5.42 -7.57 10.59
CA GLU A 66 6.74 -7.20 10.08
C GLU A 66 6.74 -7.20 8.55
N VAL A 67 7.37 -6.16 7.98
CA VAL A 67 7.46 -5.93 6.55
C VAL A 67 8.91 -5.71 6.21
N GLU A 68 9.43 -6.52 5.30
CA GLU A 68 10.79 -6.38 4.79
C GLU A 68 10.85 -6.50 3.27
N PHE A 69 11.84 -5.83 2.68
CA PHE A 69 12.12 -5.93 1.26
C PHE A 69 13.62 -6.08 1.04
N LYS A 70 13.97 -6.81 -0.01
CA LYS A 70 15.37 -7.10 -0.34
C LYS A 70 16.13 -5.86 -0.81
N THR A 71 15.42 -4.93 -1.46
CA THR A 71 16.04 -3.74 -2.06
C THR A 71 15.31 -2.46 -1.68
N LYS A 72 16.06 -1.34 -1.62
CA LYS A 72 15.47 -0.01 -1.42
C LYS A 72 14.47 0.38 -2.50
N ARG A 73 14.64 -0.14 -3.72
CA ARG A 73 13.69 0.08 -4.82
C ARG A 73 12.33 -0.56 -4.52
N GLU A 74 12.31 -1.77 -3.99
CA GLU A 74 11.07 -2.43 -3.54
C GLU A 74 10.46 -1.69 -2.36
N SER A 75 11.26 -1.26 -1.38
CA SER A 75 10.77 -0.46 -0.24
C SER A 75 10.13 0.86 -0.67
N LEU A 76 10.79 1.62 -1.57
CA LEU A 76 10.25 2.87 -2.09
C LEU A 76 8.99 2.63 -2.91
N PHE A 77 8.96 1.57 -3.70
CA PHE A 77 7.77 1.19 -4.46
C PHE A 77 6.60 0.85 -3.52
N PHE A 78 6.85 0.09 -2.45
CA PHE A 78 5.85 -0.21 -1.44
C PHE A 78 5.29 1.08 -0.81
N ILE A 79 6.14 1.98 -0.32
CA ILE A 79 5.69 3.26 0.26
C ILE A 79 4.88 4.07 -0.75
N GLN A 80 5.29 4.09 -2.02
CA GLN A 80 4.52 4.76 -3.07
C GLN A 80 3.11 4.18 -3.24
N GLN A 81 2.96 2.86 -3.30
CA GLN A 81 1.63 2.23 -3.41
C GLN A 81 0.81 2.39 -2.12
N ALA A 82 1.47 2.34 -0.97
CA ALA A 82 0.85 2.48 0.33
C ALA A 82 0.24 3.88 0.51
N VAL A 83 0.98 4.94 0.17
CA VAL A 83 0.46 6.32 0.19
C VAL A 83 -0.69 6.50 -0.80
N GLN A 84 -0.59 5.91 -2.00
CA GLN A 84 -1.69 5.93 -2.97
C GLN A 84 -2.96 5.22 -2.46
N LEU A 85 -2.79 4.12 -1.73
CA LEU A 85 -3.91 3.37 -1.15
C LEU A 85 -4.62 4.21 -0.09
N CYS A 86 -3.86 4.78 0.86
CA CYS A 86 -4.39 5.63 1.92
C CYS A 86 -5.10 6.88 1.35
N ALA A 87 -4.52 7.51 0.33
CA ALA A 87 -5.08 8.73 -0.23
C ALA A 87 -6.18 8.51 -1.28
N MET A 88 -6.65 7.27 -1.48
CA MET A 88 -7.61 6.93 -2.55
C MET A 88 -8.99 7.56 -2.34
N ASP A 89 -9.42 7.72 -1.09
CA ASP A 89 -10.65 8.43 -0.73
C ASP A 89 -10.50 9.97 -0.76
N GLY A 90 -9.30 10.45 -1.10
CA GLY A 90 -8.92 11.85 -1.14
C GLY A 90 -8.50 12.43 0.21
N VAL A 91 -8.47 11.63 1.29
CA VAL A 91 -8.12 12.09 2.63
C VAL A 91 -6.99 11.25 3.20
N TYR A 92 -5.78 11.80 3.17
CA TYR A 92 -4.63 11.17 3.82
C TYR A 92 -4.57 11.56 5.29
N HIS A 93 -5.00 10.66 6.18
CA HIS A 93 -5.21 10.97 7.59
C HIS A 93 -3.92 10.95 8.45
N ASP A 94 -3.90 11.70 9.56
CA ASP A 94 -2.74 11.81 10.47
C ASP A 94 -2.21 10.46 10.99
N ASN A 95 -3.10 9.50 11.23
CA ASN A 95 -2.76 8.14 11.67
C ASN A 95 -2.07 7.36 10.55
N GLU A 96 -2.53 7.48 9.32
CA GLU A 96 -1.91 6.85 8.15
C GLU A 96 -0.55 7.48 7.82
N ILE A 97 -0.43 8.80 7.91
CA ILE A 97 0.85 9.52 7.78
C ILE A 97 1.87 9.00 8.79
N LYS A 98 1.45 8.86 10.06
CA LYS A 98 2.31 8.32 11.12
C LYS A 98 2.75 6.89 10.81
N GLU A 99 1.84 6.04 10.35
CA GLU A 99 2.16 4.64 10.06
C GLU A 99 3.06 4.50 8.82
N ILE A 100 2.84 5.30 7.78
CA ILE A 100 3.72 5.34 6.59
C ILE A 100 5.13 5.79 6.96
N LYS A 101 5.26 6.83 7.79
CA LYS A 101 6.57 7.27 8.28
C LYS A 101 7.24 6.21 9.14
N LEU A 102 6.48 5.51 9.99
CA LEU A 102 6.99 4.38 10.78
C LEU A 102 7.48 3.24 9.87
N LEU A 103 6.67 2.80 8.91
CA LEU A 103 7.03 1.77 7.94
C LEU A 103 8.27 2.17 7.12
N GLY A 104 8.32 3.42 6.64
CA GLY A 104 9.47 3.91 5.90
C GLY A 104 10.76 3.88 6.72
N ASN A 105 10.69 4.25 8.00
CA ASN A 105 11.82 4.17 8.93
C ASN A 105 12.24 2.72 9.20
N GLU A 106 11.29 1.80 9.41
CA GLU A 106 11.56 0.36 9.60
C GLU A 106 12.24 -0.25 8.35
N LEU A 107 11.85 0.22 7.16
CA LEU A 107 12.48 -0.14 5.88
C LEU A 107 13.81 0.60 5.63
N GLY A 108 14.24 1.45 6.56
CA GLY A 108 15.46 2.25 6.52
C GLY A 108 15.48 3.29 5.40
N LEU A 109 14.33 3.86 5.04
CA LEU A 109 14.22 4.95 4.10
C LEU A 109 14.48 6.29 4.80
N LEU A 110 14.93 7.28 4.03
CA LEU A 110 15.07 8.64 4.52
C LEU A 110 13.69 9.32 4.57
N GLU A 111 13.42 10.11 5.59
CA GLU A 111 12.18 10.90 5.70
C GLU A 111 11.98 11.77 4.45
N SER A 112 13.03 12.44 3.97
CA SER A 112 12.98 13.24 2.72
C SER A 112 12.59 12.46 1.47
N SER A 113 12.77 11.13 1.46
CA SER A 113 12.33 10.28 0.35
C SER A 113 10.85 9.94 0.47
N ILE A 114 10.34 9.77 1.69
CA ILE A 114 8.92 9.55 1.99
C ILE A 114 8.13 10.81 1.65
N GLU A 115 8.59 11.99 2.11
CA GLU A 115 7.96 13.29 1.81
C GLU A 115 7.83 13.54 0.29
N LYS A 116 8.86 13.20 -0.49
CA LYS A 116 8.80 13.31 -1.96
C LYS A 116 7.72 12.41 -2.58
N ILE A 117 7.51 11.23 -2.01
CA ILE A 117 6.46 10.32 -2.45
C ILE A 117 5.10 10.89 -2.07
N GLU A 118 4.93 11.37 -0.84
CA GLU A 118 3.68 11.99 -0.35
C GLU A 118 3.26 13.16 -1.26
N ILE A 119 4.17 14.10 -1.51
CA ILE A 119 3.93 15.25 -2.41
C ILE A 119 3.53 14.78 -3.81
N TRP A 120 4.24 13.79 -4.36
CA TRP A 120 3.94 13.27 -5.70
C TRP A 120 2.55 12.62 -5.79
N VAL A 121 2.10 11.91 -4.75
CA VAL A 121 0.74 11.34 -4.70
C VAL A 121 -0.31 12.44 -4.59
N GLU A 122 -0.10 13.42 -3.71
CA GLU A 122 -1.01 14.55 -3.52
C GLU A 122 -1.22 15.35 -4.81
N ASP A 123 -0.13 15.63 -5.54
CA ASP A 123 -0.18 16.30 -6.84
C ASP A 123 -0.93 15.46 -7.88
N GLY A 124 -0.77 14.14 -7.85
CA GLY A 124 -1.49 13.20 -8.71
C GLY A 124 -3.01 13.22 -8.48
N LEU A 125 -3.45 13.24 -7.22
CA LEU A 125 -4.86 13.32 -6.86
C LEU A 125 -5.49 14.65 -7.28
N LYS A 126 -4.77 15.77 -7.07
CA LYS A 126 -5.21 17.10 -7.56
C LYS A 126 -5.39 17.11 -9.07
N TRP A 127 -4.44 16.53 -9.80
CA TRP A 127 -4.53 16.43 -11.25
C TRP A 127 -5.71 15.57 -11.71
N GLN A 128 -5.98 14.45 -11.05
CA GLN A 128 -7.13 13.60 -11.34
C GLN A 128 -8.47 14.33 -11.08
N ALA A 129 -8.61 15.00 -9.94
CA ALA A 129 -9.83 15.74 -9.60
C ALA A 129 -10.12 16.86 -10.62
N LEU A 130 -9.09 17.56 -11.10
CA LEU A 130 -9.24 18.52 -12.20
C LEU A 130 -9.75 17.85 -13.48
N GLY A 131 -9.30 16.62 -13.76
CA GLY A 131 -9.76 15.83 -14.90
C GLY A 131 -11.22 15.41 -14.80
N GLU A 132 -11.71 15.08 -13.60
CA GLU A 132 -13.12 14.72 -13.38
C GLU A 132 -14.06 15.89 -13.66
N HIS A 133 -13.68 17.12 -13.28
CA HIS A 133 -14.43 18.33 -13.61
C HIS A 133 -14.54 18.60 -15.13
N LEU A 134 -13.65 18.03 -15.94
CA LEU A 134 -13.74 18.17 -17.39
C LEU A 134 -14.93 17.42 -17.98
N LEU A 135 -15.54 16.47 -17.25
CA LEU A 135 -16.73 15.74 -17.71
C LEU A 135 -17.99 16.61 -17.69
N ASP A 136 -17.99 17.71 -16.94
CA ASP A 136 -19.14 18.61 -16.77
C ASP A 136 -19.06 19.86 -17.66
N ILE A 137 -18.05 19.98 -18.54
CA ILE A 137 -17.82 21.23 -19.30
C ILE A 137 -18.89 21.51 -20.36
N GLU A 138 -19.68 20.51 -20.74
CA GLU A 138 -20.83 20.63 -21.66
C GLU A 138 -22.16 20.25 -20.98
N ALA A 139 -22.18 20.07 -19.65
CA ALA A 139 -23.36 19.66 -18.88
C ALA A 139 -24.33 20.82 -18.56
#